data_AF-A0A4Q8QWF2-F1
#
_entry.id   AF-A0A4Q8QWF2-F1
#
_cell.length_a   1.000
_cell.length_b   1.000
_cell.length_c   1.000
_cell.angle_alpha   90.00
_cell.angle_beta   90.00
_cell.angle_gamma   90.00
#
_symmetry.space_group_name_H-M   'P 1'
#
loop_
_entity.id
_entity.type
_entity.pdbx_description
1 polymer ?
#
loop_
_entity_poly.entity_id
_entity_poly.type
_entity_poly.pdbx_seq_one_letter_code
_entity_poly.pdbx_strand_id
1 'polypeptide(L)'
;MAGSQGAQRTGAAMKAAAFPLAVTLKMACGIAYAQGTNDPMTNLRACSVMEGPARLQCLDDLSRKIAPPGRPAPYDNWLLSETTSPVDYSPIVTATTSARGDSDGTAMQLAIHCRKGRTELVLAGPAVSSRAEEYTIFYRVNANPPVQLAAASPSFGPGAAFRGDVVRLLQSLPEEGGIAVRLSTRSGAAQEAHFLLGGLKTVREKLAAACKWPHAVARPGD
;
A
#
# COMPACT_ATOMS: atom_id res chain seq x y z
N MET A 1 60.76 11.30 -84.97
CA MET A 1 61.65 10.12 -84.85
C MET A 1 61.52 9.65 -83.41
N ALA A 2 60.56 8.80 -83.07
CA ALA A 2 60.59 7.34 -83.19
C ALA A 2 61.72 6.69 -82.36
N GLY A 3 61.33 6.07 -81.23
CA GLY A 3 61.94 4.84 -80.71
C GLY A 3 62.59 4.88 -79.32
N SER A 4 61.96 4.22 -78.32
CA SER A 4 62.51 3.09 -77.50
C SER A 4 61.72 2.95 -76.19
N GLN A 5 60.81 1.97 -76.05
CA GLN A 5 60.92 0.67 -75.35
C GLN A 5 61.14 0.69 -73.81
N GLY A 6 60.27 -0.04 -73.09
CA GLY A 6 60.46 -0.41 -71.67
C GLY A 6 59.27 -1.17 -71.06
N ALA A 7 59.42 -2.48 -70.91
CA ALA A 7 58.51 -3.53 -70.38
C ALA A 7 57.90 -3.22 -68.99
N GLN A 8 56.58 -3.41 -68.76
CA GLN A 8 55.85 -4.63 -68.36
C GLN A 8 55.73 -4.85 -66.84
N ARG A 9 54.49 -4.89 -66.33
CA ARG A 9 54.11 -5.63 -65.12
C ARG A 9 52.68 -6.18 -65.22
N THR A 10 52.61 -7.51 -65.25
CA THR A 10 51.50 -8.39 -64.87
C THR A 10 50.99 -8.01 -63.48
N GLY A 11 49.72 -8.10 -63.08
CA GLY A 11 48.60 -8.94 -63.50
C GLY A 11 47.94 -9.45 -62.19
N ALA A 12 46.62 -9.41 -62.06
CA ALA A 12 45.90 -10.27 -61.11
C ALA A 12 44.42 -10.35 -61.49
N ALA A 13 43.98 -11.59 -61.67
CA ALA A 13 42.66 -11.99 -62.10
C ALA A 13 41.60 -11.78 -61.03
N MET A 14 40.42 -11.32 -61.45
CA MET A 14 39.22 -11.21 -60.62
C MET A 14 38.31 -12.41 -60.96
N LYS A 15 38.32 -13.45 -60.13
CA LYS A 15 37.34 -14.54 -60.21
C LYS A 15 36.09 -14.13 -59.43
N ALA A 16 35.02 -13.90 -60.17
CA ALA A 16 33.68 -13.67 -59.65
C ALA A 16 33.14 -14.96 -58.98
N ALA A 17 32.63 -14.81 -57.76
CA ALA A 17 31.80 -15.82 -57.11
C ALA A 17 30.50 -15.13 -56.68
N ALA A 18 29.39 -15.58 -57.28
CA ALA A 18 28.04 -15.20 -56.90
C ALA A 18 27.73 -15.79 -55.53
N PHE A 19 27.34 -14.95 -54.58
CA PHE A 19 26.81 -15.37 -53.28
C PHE A 19 25.32 -15.02 -53.21
N PRO A 20 24.43 -15.97 -52.92
CA PRO A 20 23.02 -15.69 -52.72
C PRO A 20 22.81 -15.00 -51.37
N LEU A 21 22.23 -13.81 -51.37
CA LEU A 21 21.80 -13.12 -50.15
C LEU A 21 20.52 -13.78 -49.62
N ALA A 22 20.68 -14.74 -48.71
CA ALA A 22 19.59 -15.25 -47.89
C ALA A 22 19.25 -14.22 -46.80
N VAL A 23 18.10 -13.55 -46.93
CA VAL A 23 17.55 -12.67 -45.88
C VAL A 23 17.00 -13.56 -44.77
N THR A 24 17.70 -13.61 -43.63
CA THR A 24 17.20 -14.26 -42.42
C THR A 24 16.50 -13.23 -41.54
N LEU A 25 15.16 -13.25 -41.54
CA LEU A 25 14.35 -12.45 -40.62
C LEU A 25 14.31 -13.14 -39.24
N LYS A 26 15.25 -12.81 -38.36
CA LYS A 26 15.23 -13.24 -36.95
C LYS A 26 14.22 -12.40 -36.18
N MET A 27 12.96 -12.80 -36.23
CA MET A 27 11.93 -12.31 -35.32
C MET A 27 12.02 -13.13 -34.02
N ALA A 28 12.70 -12.61 -33.01
CA ALA A 28 12.65 -13.12 -31.65
C ALA A 28 11.96 -12.08 -30.78
N CYS A 29 10.79 -12.46 -30.24
CA CYS A 29 10.04 -11.68 -29.26
C CYS A 29 10.95 -11.23 -28.13
N GLY A 30 11.07 -9.91 -27.94
CA GLY A 30 11.61 -9.36 -26.71
C GLY A 30 10.66 -9.67 -25.57
N ILE A 31 10.91 -10.77 -24.84
CA ILE A 31 10.38 -10.88 -23.48
C ILE A 31 11.22 -9.89 -22.66
N ALA A 32 10.71 -8.68 -22.52
CA ALA A 32 11.23 -7.72 -21.57
C ALA A 32 10.95 -8.25 -20.17
N TYR A 33 11.83 -9.10 -19.65
CA TYR A 33 11.94 -9.22 -18.20
C TYR A 33 12.34 -7.83 -17.70
N ALA A 34 11.50 -7.24 -16.86
CA ALA A 34 11.88 -6.07 -16.09
C ALA A 34 13.08 -6.47 -15.21
N GLN A 35 14.29 -6.29 -15.72
CA GLN A 35 15.50 -6.40 -14.93
C GLN A 35 15.56 -5.17 -14.03
N GLY A 36 14.80 -5.22 -12.94
CA GLY A 36 15.08 -4.36 -11.80
C GLY A 36 16.47 -4.73 -11.32
N THR A 37 17.43 -3.82 -11.47
CA THR A 37 18.85 -4.00 -11.13
C THR A 37 19.11 -4.11 -9.62
N ASN A 38 18.11 -4.54 -8.84
CA ASN A 38 18.15 -4.74 -7.39
C ASN A 38 17.10 -5.80 -6.99
N ASP A 39 17.28 -7.04 -7.44
CA ASP A 39 16.50 -8.16 -6.91
C ASP A 39 16.99 -8.49 -5.47
N PRO A 40 16.15 -8.32 -4.44
CA PRO A 40 16.53 -8.59 -3.05
C PRO A 40 17.00 -10.03 -2.84
N MET A 41 16.43 -10.98 -3.61
CA MET A 41 16.77 -12.40 -3.50
C MET A 41 18.17 -12.71 -4.02
N THR A 42 18.61 -11.99 -5.07
CA THR A 42 19.97 -12.08 -5.60
C THR A 42 20.98 -11.53 -4.59
N ASN A 43 20.69 -10.42 -3.91
CA ASN A 43 21.55 -9.84 -2.90
C ASN A 43 21.64 -10.70 -1.63
N LEU A 44 20.54 -11.32 -1.20
CA LEU A 44 20.55 -12.27 -0.07
C LEU A 44 21.43 -13.49 -0.38
N ARG A 45 21.37 -14.01 -1.60
CA ARG A 45 22.24 -15.11 -2.05
C ARG A 45 23.71 -14.70 -2.04
N ALA A 46 24.03 -13.49 -2.47
CA ALA A 46 25.39 -12.95 -2.41
C ALA A 46 25.92 -12.80 -0.97
N CYS A 47 25.07 -12.35 -0.01
CA CYS A 47 25.49 -12.34 1.39
C CYS A 47 25.70 -13.75 1.96
N SER A 48 24.90 -14.73 1.51
CA SER A 48 24.89 -16.09 2.09
C SER A 48 26.18 -16.89 1.86
N VAL A 49 26.94 -16.57 0.82
CA VAL A 49 28.21 -17.24 0.47
C VAL A 49 29.42 -16.70 1.24
N MET A 50 29.25 -15.65 2.05
CA MET A 50 30.34 -15.12 2.88
C MET A 50 30.41 -15.80 4.24
N GLU A 51 31.58 -15.72 4.87
CA GLU A 51 31.83 -16.36 6.16
C GLU A 51 31.83 -15.36 7.33
N GLY A 52 31.41 -15.85 8.49
CA GLY A 52 31.54 -15.18 9.79
C GLY A 52 31.02 -13.72 9.84
N PRO A 53 31.82 -12.76 10.32
CA PRO A 53 31.36 -11.39 10.56
C PRO A 53 31.04 -10.61 9.29
N ALA A 54 31.68 -10.94 8.16
CA ALA A 54 31.41 -10.29 6.87
C ALA A 54 29.99 -10.60 6.37
N ARG A 55 29.53 -11.85 6.56
CA ARG A 55 28.15 -12.24 6.28
C ARG A 55 27.15 -11.42 7.09
N LEU A 56 27.42 -11.26 8.39
CA LEU A 56 26.53 -10.50 9.28
C LEU A 56 26.45 -9.03 8.88
N GLN A 57 27.57 -8.39 8.56
CA GLN A 57 27.60 -7.01 8.08
C GLN A 57 26.84 -6.83 6.76
N CYS A 58 27.01 -7.76 5.80
CA CYS A 58 26.27 -7.71 4.54
C CYS A 58 24.75 -7.85 4.73
N LEU A 59 24.32 -8.78 5.58
CA LEU A 59 22.91 -8.96 5.88
C LEU A 59 22.33 -7.72 6.57
N ASP A 60 23.08 -7.11 7.48
CA ASP A 60 22.68 -5.89 8.19
C ASP A 60 22.57 -4.69 7.23
N ASP A 61 23.57 -4.50 6.35
CA ASP A 61 23.53 -3.47 5.30
C ASP A 61 22.41 -3.71 4.28
N LEU A 62 22.15 -4.98 3.93
CA LEU A 62 21.06 -5.34 3.03
C LEU A 62 19.70 -5.08 3.70
N SER A 63 19.56 -5.39 5.00
CA SER A 63 18.35 -5.10 5.76
C SER A 63 18.02 -3.60 5.79
N ARG A 64 19.04 -2.75 5.91
CA ARG A 64 18.88 -1.29 5.84
C ARG A 64 18.49 -0.79 4.45
N LYS A 65 18.89 -1.50 3.39
CA LYS A 65 18.60 -1.14 1.98
C LYS A 65 17.27 -1.67 1.48
N ILE A 66 16.80 -2.80 2.01
CA ILE A 66 15.46 -3.30 1.74
C ILE A 66 14.49 -2.39 2.50
N ALA A 67 13.94 -1.40 1.80
CA ALA A 67 12.77 -0.70 2.31
C ALA A 67 11.69 -1.76 2.65
N PRO A 68 11.02 -1.67 3.80
CA PRO A 68 9.95 -2.60 4.15
C PRO A 68 8.96 -2.73 2.98
N PRO A 69 8.49 -3.95 2.65
CA PRO A 69 7.50 -4.14 1.59
C PRO A 69 6.28 -3.30 1.94
N GLY A 70 6.03 -2.28 1.13
CA GLY A 70 5.03 -1.25 1.40
C GLY A 70 5.53 -0.26 2.45
N ARG A 71 6.41 0.68 2.04
CA ARG A 71 6.36 2.01 2.66
C ARG A 71 4.93 2.48 2.42
N PRO A 72 4.10 2.66 3.46
CA PRO A 72 2.79 3.25 3.29
C PRO A 72 3.05 4.57 2.56
N ALA A 73 2.37 4.82 1.45
CA ALA A 73 2.39 6.17 0.91
C ALA A 73 2.03 7.09 2.08
N PRO A 74 2.83 8.14 2.37
CA PRO A 74 2.58 9.00 3.51
C PRO A 74 1.28 9.76 3.23
N TYR A 75 0.16 9.17 3.62
CA TYR A 75 -1.13 9.83 3.67
C TYR A 75 -1.19 10.55 5.02
N ASP A 76 -0.27 11.50 5.25
CA ASP A 76 -0.07 12.33 6.44
C ASP A 76 -0.23 11.61 7.80
N ASN A 77 -1.47 11.32 8.21
CA ASN A 77 -1.83 10.74 9.50
C ASN A 77 -2.31 9.27 9.43
N TRP A 78 -2.41 8.67 8.24
CA TRP A 78 -2.98 7.34 8.02
C TRP A 78 -1.93 6.35 7.49
N LEU A 79 -1.86 5.21 8.17
CA LEU A 79 -1.18 4.01 7.73
C LEU A 79 -2.14 3.17 6.87
N LEU A 80 -1.96 3.17 5.55
CA LEU A 80 -2.75 2.35 4.63
C LEU A 80 -2.01 1.05 4.27
N SER A 81 -2.69 -0.08 4.44
CA SER A 81 -2.24 -1.40 4.00
C SER A 81 -3.26 -1.98 3.03
N GLU A 82 -2.81 -2.31 1.82
CA GLU A 82 -3.60 -2.94 0.76
C GLU A 82 -3.03 -4.35 0.53
N THR A 83 -3.84 -5.37 0.76
CA THR A 83 -3.47 -6.77 0.60
C THR A 83 -4.61 -7.52 -0.07
N THR A 84 -4.40 -8.80 -0.39
CA THR A 84 -5.43 -9.68 -0.92
C THR A 84 -5.57 -10.92 -0.05
N SER A 85 -6.79 -11.35 0.18
CA SER A 85 -7.11 -12.59 0.90
C SER A 85 -6.45 -13.80 0.22
N PRO A 86 -5.66 -14.62 0.93
CA PRO A 86 -5.03 -15.79 0.34
C PRO A 86 -6.01 -16.89 -0.12
N VAL A 87 -7.25 -16.86 0.36
CA VAL A 87 -8.25 -17.92 0.11
C VAL A 87 -9.06 -17.64 -1.15
N ASP A 88 -9.50 -16.40 -1.34
CA ASP A 88 -10.43 -16.01 -2.39
C ASP A 88 -9.94 -14.82 -3.23
N TYR A 89 -8.69 -14.38 -3.02
CA TYR A 89 -8.05 -13.24 -3.69
C TYR A 89 -8.85 -11.94 -3.62
N SER A 90 -9.82 -11.85 -2.70
CA SER A 90 -10.59 -10.63 -2.47
C SER A 90 -9.70 -9.54 -1.87
N PRO A 91 -9.90 -8.26 -2.24
CA PRO A 91 -9.11 -7.17 -1.68
C PRO A 91 -9.38 -7.01 -0.18
N ILE A 92 -8.32 -6.72 0.56
CA ILE A 92 -8.33 -6.38 1.98
C ILE A 92 -7.61 -5.05 2.12
N VAL A 93 -8.31 -4.03 2.59
CA VAL A 93 -7.72 -2.72 2.86
C VAL A 93 -7.90 -2.39 4.33
N THR A 94 -6.81 -1.97 4.98
CA THR A 94 -6.83 -1.46 6.35
C THR A 94 -6.18 -0.09 6.38
N ALA A 95 -6.88 0.89 6.94
CA ALA A 95 -6.33 2.22 7.19
C ALA A 95 -6.35 2.48 8.69
N THR A 96 -5.21 2.81 9.28
CA THR A 96 -5.11 3.04 10.73
C THR A 96 -4.51 4.42 11.01
N THR A 97 -5.05 5.13 11.98
CA THR A 97 -4.46 6.35 12.52
C THR A 97 -4.39 6.27 14.04
N SER A 98 -3.36 6.88 14.63
CA SER A 98 -3.12 6.86 16.08
C SER A 98 -3.67 8.12 16.74
N ALA A 99 -4.07 8.01 18.00
CA ALA A 99 -4.51 9.15 18.78
C ALA A 99 -3.38 10.18 18.94
N ARG A 100 -3.72 11.47 18.85
CA ARG A 100 -2.80 12.58 19.09
C ARG A 100 -2.48 12.67 20.59
N GLY A 101 -1.19 12.85 20.91
CA GLY A 101 -0.73 13.15 22.27
C GLY A 101 -0.35 11.93 23.11
N ASP A 102 -0.34 10.73 22.54
CA ASP A 102 0.15 9.52 23.22
C ASP A 102 1.59 9.22 22.75
N SER A 103 2.57 9.67 23.56
CA SER A 103 4.00 9.56 23.25
C SER A 103 4.60 8.19 23.58
N ASP A 104 3.86 7.32 24.27
CA ASP A 104 4.40 6.07 24.85
C ASP A 104 4.02 4.81 24.08
N GLY A 105 3.51 4.95 22.84
CA GLY A 105 3.19 3.80 21.98
C GLY A 105 1.98 2.98 22.44
N THR A 106 1.30 3.39 23.51
CA THR A 106 0.04 2.82 24.02
C THR A 106 -1.20 3.52 23.46
N ALA A 107 -1.01 4.25 22.35
CA ALA A 107 -2.05 5.02 21.68
C ALA A 107 -3.24 4.16 21.29
N MET A 108 -4.45 4.64 21.64
CA MET A 108 -5.63 4.20 20.91
C MET A 108 -5.45 4.45 19.43
N GLN A 109 -6.01 3.54 18.64
CA GLN A 109 -5.98 3.57 17.20
C GLN A 109 -7.41 3.59 16.67
N LEU A 110 -7.62 4.38 15.65
CA LEU A 110 -8.82 4.35 14.83
C LEU A 110 -8.48 3.63 13.54
N ALA A 111 -9.14 2.50 13.30
CA ALA A 111 -8.91 1.66 12.14
C ALA A 111 -10.17 1.56 11.28
N ILE A 112 -9.99 1.63 9.97
CA ILE A 112 -11.01 1.34 8.97
C ILE A 112 -10.62 0.07 8.25
N HIS A 113 -11.48 -0.94 8.33
CA HIS A 113 -11.27 -2.22 7.66
C HIS A 113 -12.22 -2.35 6.48
N CYS A 114 -11.70 -2.85 5.37
CA CYS A 114 -12.45 -3.34 4.24
C CYS A 114 -12.06 -4.79 3.99
N ARG A 115 -13.01 -5.72 4.13
CA ARG A 115 -12.80 -7.14 3.82
C ARG A 115 -14.08 -7.76 3.29
N LYS A 116 -13.99 -8.47 2.16
CA LYS A 116 -15.16 -9.10 1.50
C LYS A 116 -16.31 -8.11 1.23
N GLY A 117 -15.98 -6.86 0.88
CA GLY A 117 -16.99 -5.81 0.66
C GLY A 117 -17.61 -5.22 1.93
N ARG A 118 -17.28 -5.73 3.12
CA ARG A 118 -17.73 -5.16 4.40
C ARG A 118 -16.74 -4.10 4.86
N THR A 119 -17.28 -2.93 5.21
CA THR A 119 -16.52 -1.85 5.84
C THR A 119 -16.88 -1.74 7.31
N GLU A 120 -15.85 -1.67 8.15
CA GLU A 120 -15.98 -1.45 9.59
C GLU A 120 -15.06 -0.31 10.03
N LEU A 121 -15.52 0.47 11.00
CA LEU A 121 -14.72 1.49 11.69
C LEU A 121 -14.59 1.04 13.14
N VAL A 122 -13.36 0.87 13.61
CA VAL A 122 -13.03 0.23 14.87
C VAL A 122 -12.11 1.14 15.68
N LEU A 123 -12.43 1.30 16.96
CA LEU A 123 -11.52 1.86 17.94
C LEU A 123 -10.81 0.72 18.67
N ALA A 124 -9.49 0.68 18.57
CA ALA A 124 -8.64 -0.31 19.23
C ALA A 124 -7.65 0.37 20.18
N GLY A 125 -7.16 -0.37 21.17
CA GLY A 125 -6.12 0.11 22.08
C GLY A 125 -5.95 -0.83 23.28
N PRO A 126 -4.85 -0.72 24.03
CA PRO A 126 -4.57 -1.63 25.15
C PRO A 126 -5.66 -1.64 26.23
N ALA A 127 -6.30 -0.49 26.46
CA ALA A 127 -7.38 -0.32 27.42
C ALA A 127 -8.78 -0.71 26.87
N VAL A 128 -8.89 -1.01 25.57
CA VAL A 128 -10.14 -1.40 24.93
C VAL A 128 -10.24 -2.93 24.97
N SER A 129 -11.05 -3.43 25.90
CA SER A 129 -11.27 -4.88 26.02
C SER A 129 -12.05 -5.43 24.82
N SER A 130 -11.99 -6.75 24.63
CA SER A 130 -12.73 -7.44 23.58
C SER A 130 -14.26 -7.47 23.79
N ARG A 131 -14.77 -6.99 24.93
CA ARG A 131 -16.22 -6.93 25.22
C ARG A 131 -16.85 -5.67 24.62
N ALA A 132 -16.80 -5.58 23.30
CA ALA A 132 -17.23 -4.41 22.54
C ALA A 132 -18.68 -3.99 22.84
N GLU A 133 -19.58 -4.95 23.05
CA GLU A 133 -21.02 -4.72 23.29
C GLU A 133 -21.34 -4.01 24.61
N GLU A 134 -20.37 -3.91 25.54
CA GLU A 134 -20.53 -3.19 26.80
C GLU A 134 -20.20 -1.69 26.68
N TYR A 135 -19.67 -1.25 25.53
CA TYR A 135 -19.30 0.14 25.29
C TYR A 135 -20.40 0.95 24.60
N THR A 136 -20.51 2.20 25.00
CA THR A 136 -21.15 3.27 24.24
C THR A 136 -20.08 4.16 23.64
N ILE A 137 -20.17 4.41 22.33
CA ILE A 137 -19.28 5.30 21.60
C ILE A 137 -19.92 6.68 21.54
N PHE A 138 -19.21 7.69 22.03
CA PHE A 138 -19.52 9.09 21.78
C PHE A 138 -18.45 9.62 20.85
N TYR A 139 -18.82 10.19 19.71
CA TYR A 139 -17.84 10.83 18.83
C TYR A 139 -18.27 12.26 18.51
N ARG A 140 -17.27 13.11 18.29
CA ARG A 140 -17.46 14.49 17.88
C ARG A 140 -16.49 14.79 16.75
N VAL A 141 -17.02 15.34 15.66
CA VAL A 141 -16.22 15.82 14.53
C VAL A 141 -15.99 17.30 14.72
N ASN A 142 -14.72 17.73 14.80
CA ASN A 142 -14.34 19.12 15.05
C ASN A 142 -15.10 19.73 16.25
N ALA A 143 -15.80 20.85 16.04
CA ALA A 143 -16.57 21.55 17.07
C ALA A 143 -18.08 21.19 17.07
N ASN A 144 -18.49 20.17 16.32
CA ASN A 144 -19.90 19.78 16.25
C ASN A 144 -20.39 19.20 17.59
N PRO A 145 -21.72 19.13 17.82
CA PRO A 145 -22.25 18.38 18.96
C PRO A 145 -21.81 16.90 18.93
N PRO A 146 -21.56 16.27 20.09
CA PRO A 146 -21.23 14.87 20.15
C PRO A 146 -22.43 14.00 19.74
N VAL A 147 -22.15 12.93 19.01
CA VAL A 147 -23.12 11.92 18.58
C VAL A 147 -22.86 10.64 19.35
N GLN A 148 -23.93 10.01 19.83
CA GLN A 148 -23.88 8.74 20.54
C GLN A 148 -24.22 7.58 19.62
N LEU A 149 -23.45 6.51 19.70
CA LEU A 149 -23.66 5.24 19.01
C LEU A 149 -23.44 4.08 19.97
N ALA A 150 -24.16 2.98 19.76
CA ALA A 150 -23.81 1.72 20.40
C ALA A 150 -22.53 1.15 19.77
N ALA A 151 -21.66 0.55 20.56
CA ALA A 151 -20.58 -0.25 20.01
C ALA A 151 -21.09 -1.62 19.53
N ALA A 152 -20.34 -2.24 18.64
CA ALA A 152 -20.52 -3.62 18.21
C ALA A 152 -19.18 -4.35 18.28
N SER A 153 -19.24 -5.68 18.40
CA SER A 153 -18.07 -6.54 18.22
C SER A 153 -17.56 -6.43 16.79
N PRO A 154 -16.27 -6.05 16.58
CA PRO A 154 -15.67 -6.05 15.25
C PRO A 154 -15.70 -7.43 14.62
N SER A 155 -15.84 -7.52 13.29
CA SER A 155 -15.69 -8.80 12.58
C SER A 155 -14.23 -9.28 12.55
N PHE A 156 -13.28 -8.36 12.75
CA PHE A 156 -11.85 -8.63 12.67
C PHE A 156 -11.09 -7.91 13.79
N GLY A 157 -10.25 -8.65 14.50
CA GLY A 157 -9.37 -8.10 15.53
C GLY A 157 -10.10 -7.64 16.82
N PRO A 158 -9.34 -7.18 17.83
CA PRO A 158 -9.89 -6.62 19.05
C PRO A 158 -10.34 -5.17 18.85
N GLY A 159 -11.24 -4.70 19.71
CA GLY A 159 -11.66 -3.29 19.77
C GLY A 159 -13.18 -3.14 19.85
N ALA A 160 -13.64 -1.90 19.70
CA ALA A 160 -15.05 -1.54 19.64
C ALA A 160 -15.40 -0.98 18.25
N ALA A 161 -16.29 -1.66 17.53
CA ALA A 161 -16.74 -1.20 16.22
C ALA A 161 -17.90 -0.19 16.34
N PHE A 162 -17.90 0.81 15.48
CA PHE A 162 -19.01 1.74 15.31
C PHE A 162 -20.19 0.98 14.68
N ARG A 163 -21.31 0.90 15.40
CA ARG A 163 -22.54 0.28 14.87
C ARG A 163 -23.28 1.25 13.94
N GLY A 164 -23.80 0.73 12.82
CA GLY A 164 -24.65 1.47 11.89
C GLY A 164 -24.08 1.51 10.47
N ASP A 165 -24.49 2.52 9.69
CA ASP A 165 -23.97 2.76 8.33
C ASP A 165 -22.61 3.47 8.42
N VAL A 166 -21.55 2.67 8.53
CA VAL A 166 -20.17 3.14 8.61
C VAL A 166 -19.73 3.84 7.33
N VAL A 167 -20.21 3.41 6.16
CA VAL A 167 -19.84 4.02 4.87
C VAL A 167 -20.36 5.46 4.82
N ARG A 168 -21.62 5.68 5.17
CA ARG A 168 -22.21 7.02 5.25
C ARG A 168 -21.51 7.88 6.30
N LEU A 169 -21.17 7.32 7.46
CA LEU A 169 -20.39 8.02 8.48
C LEU A 169 -19.05 8.50 7.90
N LEU A 170 -18.26 7.62 7.30
CA LEU A 170 -16.97 7.95 6.68
C LEU A 170 -17.11 8.99 5.56
N GLN A 171 -18.15 8.89 4.72
CA GLN A 171 -18.43 9.87 3.68
C GLN A 171 -18.83 11.25 4.25
N SER A 172 -19.42 11.29 5.45
CA SER A 172 -19.78 12.55 6.12
C SER A 172 -18.62 13.25 6.84
N LEU A 173 -17.51 12.52 7.10
CA LEU A 173 -16.35 13.11 7.73
C LEU A 173 -15.65 14.12 6.79
N PRO A 174 -15.15 15.25 7.33
CA PRO A 174 -14.40 16.22 6.55
C PRO A 174 -13.04 15.64 6.13
N GLU A 175 -12.46 16.21 5.08
CA GLU A 175 -11.13 15.81 4.60
C GLU A 175 -10.02 16.21 5.58
N GLU A 176 -10.24 17.25 6.35
CA GLU A 176 -9.29 17.83 7.32
C GLU A 176 -9.94 18.06 8.69
N GLY A 177 -9.10 18.24 9.71
CA GLY A 177 -9.52 18.47 11.09
C GLY A 177 -9.34 17.23 11.96
N GLY A 178 -10.29 16.98 12.87
CA GLY A 178 -10.18 15.87 13.81
C GLY A 178 -11.51 15.27 14.25
N ILE A 179 -11.42 14.03 14.71
CA ILE A 179 -12.52 13.31 15.38
C ILE A 179 -12.09 12.97 16.82
N ALA A 180 -12.87 13.45 17.78
CA ALA A 180 -12.78 13.02 19.17
C ALA A 180 -13.68 11.80 19.35
N VAL A 181 -13.17 10.76 20.00
CA VAL A 181 -13.94 9.55 20.31
C VAL A 181 -13.76 9.24 21.78
N ARG A 182 -14.87 9.09 22.49
CA ARG A 182 -14.94 8.66 23.88
C ARG A 182 -15.70 7.36 23.97
N LEU A 183 -15.05 6.32 24.47
CA LEU A 183 -15.70 5.09 24.91
C LEU A 183 -16.19 5.28 26.34
N SER A 184 -17.35 4.75 26.66
CA SER A 184 -17.85 4.67 28.03
C SER A 184 -18.45 3.30 28.29
N THR A 185 -18.12 2.70 29.44
CA THR A 185 -18.74 1.47 29.92
C THR A 185 -19.95 1.78 30.80
N ARG A 186 -20.77 0.76 31.08
CA ARG A 186 -21.86 0.87 32.08
C ARG A 186 -21.34 1.24 33.48
N SER A 187 -20.11 0.87 33.82
CA SER A 187 -19.48 1.21 35.10
C SER A 187 -18.96 2.65 35.18
N GLY A 188 -19.10 3.44 34.11
CA GLY A 188 -18.69 4.85 34.06
C GLY A 188 -17.22 5.08 33.72
N ALA A 189 -16.42 4.02 33.55
CA ALA A 189 -15.06 4.14 33.04
C ALA A 189 -15.12 4.65 31.59
N ALA A 190 -14.40 5.74 31.31
CA ALA A 190 -14.37 6.35 30.00
C ALA A 190 -12.94 6.55 29.52
N GLN A 191 -12.73 6.25 28.25
CA GLN A 191 -11.46 6.44 27.57
C GLN A 191 -11.70 7.39 26.38
N GLU A 192 -10.89 8.43 26.23
CA GLU A 192 -11.04 9.43 25.18
C GLU A 192 -9.76 9.57 24.35
N ALA A 193 -9.93 9.67 23.04
CA ALA A 193 -8.87 9.90 22.07
C ALA A 193 -9.29 10.93 21.03
N HIS A 194 -8.30 11.62 20.49
CA HIS A 194 -8.47 12.54 19.36
C HIS A 194 -7.63 12.07 18.18
N PHE A 195 -8.24 11.94 17.01
CA PHE A 195 -7.59 11.49 15.78
C PHE A 195 -7.61 12.60 14.74
N LEU A 196 -6.53 12.75 13.98
CA LEU A 196 -6.45 13.68 12.86
C LEU A 196 -7.07 13.04 11.62
N LEU A 197 -7.82 13.83 10.86
CA LEU A 197 -8.49 13.36 9.65
C LEU A 197 -7.70 13.63 8.36
N GLY A 198 -6.64 14.44 8.41
CA GLY A 198 -5.81 14.71 7.23
C GLY A 198 -5.30 13.42 6.58
N GLY A 199 -5.50 13.29 5.27
CA GLY A 199 -5.27 12.06 4.49
C GLY A 199 -6.50 11.14 4.33
N LEU A 200 -7.63 11.43 5.02
CA LEU A 200 -8.84 10.60 4.96
C LEU A 200 -9.44 10.54 3.54
N LYS A 201 -9.29 11.60 2.73
CA LYS A 201 -9.77 11.60 1.34
C LYS A 201 -9.24 10.39 0.58
N THR A 202 -7.92 10.20 0.57
CA THR A 202 -7.28 9.11 -0.16
C THR A 202 -7.66 7.75 0.44
N VAL A 203 -7.76 7.67 1.77
CA VAL A 203 -8.24 6.47 2.46
C VAL A 203 -9.65 6.09 2.00
N ARG A 204 -10.57 7.05 1.89
CA ARG A 204 -11.94 6.82 1.40
C ARG A 204 -11.96 6.34 -0.04
N GLU A 205 -11.15 6.93 -0.92
CA GLU A 205 -11.06 6.50 -2.32
C GLU A 205 -10.59 5.05 -2.45
N LYS A 206 -9.55 4.68 -1.69
CA LYS A 206 -9.00 3.32 -1.65
C LYS A 206 -9.99 2.30 -1.10
N LEU A 207 -10.66 2.64 0.00
CA LEU A 207 -11.69 1.79 0.59
C LEU A 207 -12.91 1.66 -0.32
N ALA A 208 -13.36 2.75 -0.95
CA ALA A 208 -14.50 2.73 -1.85
C ALA A 208 -14.25 1.81 -3.05
N ALA A 209 -13.04 1.85 -3.62
CA ALA A 209 -12.64 0.95 -4.70
C ALA A 209 -12.61 -0.51 -4.24
N ALA A 210 -11.97 -0.82 -3.11
CA ALA A 210 -11.81 -2.18 -2.62
C ALA A 210 -13.14 -2.81 -2.13
N CYS A 211 -13.95 -2.04 -1.41
CA CYS A 211 -15.22 -2.49 -0.84
C CYS A 211 -16.44 -2.20 -1.71
N LYS A 212 -16.25 -1.63 -2.91
CA LYS A 212 -17.33 -1.29 -3.86
C LYS A 212 -18.42 -0.44 -3.20
N TRP A 213 -18.01 0.64 -2.53
CA TRP A 213 -18.97 1.54 -1.90
C TRP A 213 -19.91 2.15 -2.95
N PRO A 214 -21.19 2.37 -2.61
CA PRO A 214 -22.09 3.05 -3.51
C PRO A 214 -21.56 4.48 -3.75
N HIS A 215 -21.28 4.80 -5.01
CA HIS A 215 -21.05 6.18 -5.41
C HIS A 215 -22.36 6.93 -5.26
N ALA A 216 -22.31 8.15 -4.73
CA ALA A 216 -23.46 9.04 -4.78
C ALA A 216 -23.81 9.25 -6.27
N VAL A 217 -24.85 8.56 -6.74
CA VAL A 217 -25.39 8.78 -8.07
C VAL A 217 -25.95 10.19 -8.04
N ALA A 218 -25.25 11.12 -8.70
CA ALA A 218 -25.83 12.42 -9.00
C ALA A 218 -27.07 12.15 -9.84
N ARG A 219 -28.27 12.29 -9.25
CA ARG A 219 -29.50 12.36 -10.04
C ARG A 219 -29.45 13.69 -10.78
N PRO A 220 -29.45 13.70 -12.13
CA PRO A 220 -29.60 14.95 -12.86
C PRO A 220 -31.03 15.43 -12.65
N GLY A 221 -31.15 16.66 -12.13
CA GLY A 221 -32.29 17.58 -12.17
C GLY A 221 -33.72 17.03 -12.18
N ASP A 222 -34.47 17.36 -11.13
CA ASP A 222 -35.86 17.79 -11.31
C ASP A 222 -35.88 19.22 -11.85
#